data_AF-A0A5B7C6B7-F1
#
_entry.id   AF-A0A5B7C6B7-F1
#
_cell.length_a   1.000
_cell.length_b   1.000
_cell.length_c   1.000
_cell.angle_alpha   90.00
_cell.angle_beta   90.00
_cell.angle_gamma   90.00
#
_symmetry.space_group_name_H-M   'P 1'
#
loop_
_entity.id
_entity.type
_entity.pdbx_description
1 polymer ?
#
loop_
_entity_poly.entity_id
_entity_poly.type
_entity_poly.pdbx_seq_one_letter_code
_entity_poly.pdbx_strand_id
1 'polypeptide(L)'
;MNFARMIIKHNYPFSMADHEFFGIFCKGLQPQFNLVSRNTARADVLKVCQEEKSRVYDSLDKLSCKITLTTDYIDDSWELKKKILSYRYIEYPHDGETLCKFITDL
;
A
#
# COMPACT_ATOMS: atom_id res chain seq x y z
N MET A 1 -12.06 5.69 -0.70
CA MET A 1 -12.03 6.90 0.15
C MET A 1 -10.80 7.73 -0.19
N ASN A 2 -10.97 8.99 -0.61
CA ASN A 2 -9.85 9.87 -0.99
C ASN A 2 -8.93 10.21 0.19
N PHE A 3 -9.47 10.24 1.41
CA PHE A 3 -8.70 10.55 2.63
C PHE A 3 -7.68 9.45 2.97
N ALA A 4 -8.07 8.17 2.93
CA ALA A 4 -7.15 7.05 3.16
C ALA A 4 -5.99 7.05 2.14
N ARG A 5 -6.28 7.29 0.86
CA ARG A 5 -5.25 7.41 -0.19
C ARG A 5 -4.33 8.60 0.03
N MET A 6 -4.84 9.73 0.53
CA MET A 6 -4.03 10.89 0.90
C MET A 6 -3.09 10.58 2.06
N ILE A 7 -3.60 9.91 3.11
CA ILE A 7 -2.80 9.45 4.25
C ILE A 7 -1.64 8.57 3.77
N ILE A 8 -1.93 7.58 2.91
CA ILE A 8 -0.93 6.68 2.34
C ILE A 8 0.08 7.46 1.49
N LYS A 9 -0.39 8.29 0.54
CA LYS A 9 0.45 8.98 -0.44
C LYS A 9 1.44 9.95 0.19
N HIS A 10 1.02 10.63 1.26
CA HIS A 10 1.81 11.66 1.93
C HIS A 10 2.39 11.19 3.27
N ASN A 11 2.19 9.91 3.63
CA ASN A 11 2.62 9.33 4.89
C ASN A 11 2.15 10.16 6.11
N TYR A 12 0.90 10.64 6.08
CA TYR A 12 0.37 11.43 7.19
C TYR A 12 0.06 10.56 8.41
N PRO A 13 0.22 11.10 9.63
CA PRO A 13 -0.23 10.39 10.83
C PRO A 13 -1.76 10.26 10.84
N PHE A 14 -2.27 9.14 11.34
CA PHE A 14 -3.72 8.95 11.47
C PHE A 14 -4.39 9.98 12.39
N SER A 15 -3.63 10.60 13.30
CA SER A 15 -4.11 11.68 14.16
C SER A 15 -4.61 12.89 13.38
N MET A 16 -4.18 13.07 12.12
CA MET A 16 -4.68 14.10 11.21
C MET A 16 -6.21 14.11 11.12
N ALA A 17 -6.84 12.95 11.24
CA ALA A 17 -8.29 12.78 11.22
C ALA A 17 -9.02 13.46 12.40
N ASP A 18 -8.32 13.74 13.51
CA ASP A 18 -8.89 14.36 14.70
C ASP A 18 -8.32 15.77 14.97
N HIS A 19 -7.48 16.29 14.08
CA HIS A 19 -6.93 17.63 14.24
C HIS A 19 -8.04 18.69 14.08
N GLU A 20 -8.28 19.47 15.13
CA GLU A 20 -9.35 20.47 15.18
C GLU A 20 -9.31 21.46 14.01
N PHE A 21 -8.15 22.08 13.77
CA PHE A 21 -7.98 23.04 12.67
C PHE A 21 -8.16 22.41 11.28
N PHE A 22 -7.83 21.13 11.12
CA PHE A 22 -8.08 20.43 9.87
C PHE A 22 -9.58 20.17 9.68
N GLY A 23 -10.30 19.82 10.75
CA GLY A 23 -11.75 19.75 10.75
C GLY A 23 -12.42 21.09 10.39
N ILE A 24 -11.95 22.20 10.97
CA ILE A 24 -12.42 23.55 10.66
C ILE A 24 -12.15 23.88 9.18
N PHE A 25 -10.95 23.59 8.69
CA PHE A 25 -10.58 23.79 7.29
C PHE A 25 -11.51 23.01 6.33
N CYS A 26 -11.74 21.72 6.59
CA CYS A 26 -12.65 20.91 5.78
C CYS A 26 -14.09 21.44 5.79
N LYS A 27 -14.59 21.91 6.95
CA LYS A 27 -15.91 22.54 7.06
C LYS A 27 -15.99 23.87 6.31
N GLY A 28 -14.90 24.64 6.27
CA GLY A 28 -14.81 25.86 5.48
C GLY A 28 -14.91 25.60 3.98
N LEU A 29 -14.39 24.47 3.51
CA LEU A 29 -14.51 24.04 2.10
C LEU A 29 -15.89 23.48 1.77
N GLN A 30 -16.45 22.65 2.66
CA GLN A 30 -17.77 22.07 2.50
C GLN A 30 -18.44 21.92 3.87
N PRO A 31 -19.44 22.75 4.22
CA PRO A 31 -20.04 22.75 5.56
C PRO A 31 -20.69 21.44 5.99
N GLN A 32 -21.18 20.63 5.04
CA GLN A 32 -21.79 19.33 5.30
C GLN A 32 -20.76 18.18 5.40
N PHE A 33 -19.49 18.46 5.12
CA PHE A 33 -18.45 17.44 5.17
C PHE A 33 -18.09 17.15 6.63
N ASN A 34 -18.32 15.90 7.03
CA ASN A 34 -17.88 15.39 8.32
C ASN A 34 -16.61 14.58 8.13
N LEU A 35 -15.52 15.05 8.74
CA LEU A 35 -14.26 14.31 8.73
C LEU A 35 -14.43 12.99 9.48
N VAL A 36 -13.85 11.93 8.93
CA VAL A 36 -13.88 10.60 9.54
C VAL A 36 -13.04 10.56 10.82
N SER A 37 -13.39 9.70 11.77
CA SER A 37 -12.56 9.49 12.96
C SER A 37 -11.22 8.83 12.59
N ARG A 38 -10.20 8.97 13.45
CA ARG A 38 -8.94 8.20 13.34
C ARG A 38 -9.15 6.70 13.16
N ASN A 39 -10.09 6.11 13.88
CA ASN A 39 -10.34 4.66 13.81
C ASN A 39 -10.90 4.27 12.44
N THR A 40 -11.83 5.08 11.91
CA THR A 40 -12.38 4.91 10.57
C THR A 40 -11.30 5.11 9.51
N ALA A 41 -10.48 6.17 9.64
CA ALA A 41 -9.36 6.42 8.72
C ALA A 41 -8.36 5.26 8.69
N ARG A 42 -8.04 4.68 9.85
CA ARG A 42 -7.17 3.50 9.96
C ARG A 42 -7.80 2.28 9.29
N ALA A 43 -9.08 2.01 9.53
CA ALA A 43 -9.81 0.91 8.91
C ALA A 43 -9.84 1.05 7.38
N ASP A 44 -10.10 2.25 6.87
CA ASP A 44 -10.11 2.54 5.44
C ASP A 44 -8.72 2.37 4.81
N VAL A 45 -7.65 2.81 5.49
CA VAL A 45 -6.26 2.59 5.02
C VAL A 45 -5.93 1.11 4.96
N LEU A 46 -6.26 0.34 6.00
CA LEU A 46 -6.05 -1.11 6.00
C LEU A 46 -6.81 -1.80 4.87
N LYS A 47 -8.06 -1.39 4.63
CA LYS A 47 -8.86 -1.89 3.52
C LYS A 47 -8.20 -1.62 2.16
N VAL A 48 -7.73 -0.38 1.93
CA VAL A 48 -7.01 -0.04 0.69
C VAL A 48 -5.74 -0.89 0.55
N CYS A 49 -4.95 -1.05 1.61
CA CYS A 49 -3.75 -1.89 1.56
C CYS A 49 -4.09 -3.36 1.25
N GLN A 50 -5.18 -3.88 1.78
CA GLN A 50 -5.61 -5.26 1.52
C GLN A 50 -6.12 -5.44 0.09
N GLU A 51 -6.84 -4.46 -0.45
CA GLU A 51 -7.27 -4.42 -1.85
C GLU A 51 -6.07 -4.36 -2.81
N GLU A 52 -5.12 -3.44 -2.58
CA GLU A 52 -3.90 -3.34 -3.40
C GLU A 52 -3.05 -4.61 -3.28
N LYS A 53 -2.92 -5.18 -2.08
CA LYS A 53 -2.26 -6.48 -1.89
C LYS A 53 -2.91 -7.56 -2.75
N SER A 54 -4.24 -7.69 -2.70
CA SER A 54 -4.97 -8.68 -3.51
C SER A 54 -4.73 -8.45 -5.00
N ARG A 55 -4.78 -7.19 -5.46
CA ARG A 55 -4.53 -6.84 -6.87
C ARG A 55 -3.13 -7.24 -7.31
N VAL A 56 -2.13 -7.03 -6.47
CA VAL A 56 -0.75 -7.46 -6.72
C VAL A 56 -0.67 -8.98 -6.84
N TYR A 57 -1.30 -9.72 -5.92
CA TYR A 57 -1.39 -11.20 -6.03
C TYR A 57 -2.11 -11.64 -7.31
N ASP A 58 -3.24 -11.03 -7.66
CA ASP A 58 -3.99 -11.37 -8.88
C ASP A 58 -3.19 -11.08 -10.16
N SER A 59 -2.40 -10.00 -10.17
CA SER A 59 -1.49 -9.69 -11.27
C SER A 59 -0.33 -10.68 -11.35
N LEU A 60 0.25 -11.04 -10.21
CA LEU A 60 1.29 -12.07 -10.11
C LEU A 60 0.80 -13.45 -10.56
N ASP A 61 -0.46 -13.82 -10.26
CA ASP A 61 -1.09 -15.10 -10.62
C ASP A 61 -1.52 -15.18 -12.10
N LYS A 62 -1.19 -14.15 -12.90
CA LYS A 62 -1.30 -14.17 -14.37
C LYS A 62 0.03 -14.29 -15.09
N LEU A 63 1.15 -14.15 -14.40
CA LEU A 63 2.48 -14.24 -15.03
C LEU A 63 2.85 -15.72 -15.22
N SER A 64 3.29 -16.12 -16.42
CA SER A 64 3.99 -17.41 -16.64
C SER A 64 5.44 -17.38 -16.10
N CYS A 65 5.79 -16.27 -15.43
CA CYS A 65 7.10 -15.80 -15.00
C CYS A 65 7.27 -15.72 -13.46
N LYS A 66 8.51 -15.92 -12.97
CA LYS A 66 8.87 -16.08 -11.55
C LYS A 66 9.92 -15.06 -11.13
N ILE A 67 9.44 -14.00 -10.53
CA ILE A 67 10.16 -13.36 -9.42
C ILE A 67 9.77 -14.16 -8.16
N THR A 68 10.72 -14.83 -7.48
CA THR A 68 10.51 -15.05 -6.03
C THR A 68 10.82 -13.73 -5.39
N LEU A 69 9.80 -12.99 -4.96
CA LEU A 69 9.98 -11.68 -4.36
C LEU A 69 10.22 -11.88 -2.87
N THR A 70 11.39 -11.47 -2.39
CA THR A 70 11.74 -11.46 -0.96
C THR A 70 11.89 -10.03 -0.49
N THR A 71 11.27 -9.70 0.65
CA THR A 71 11.54 -8.45 1.37
C THR A 71 12.29 -8.76 2.64
N ASP A 72 13.32 -7.95 2.88
CA ASP A 72 14.14 -7.99 4.08
C ASP A 72 13.88 -6.67 4.83
N TYR A 73 13.48 -6.75 6.10
CA TYR A 73 13.25 -5.57 6.94
C TYR A 73 13.72 -5.83 8.37
N ILE A 74 14.08 -4.77 9.09
CA ILE A 74 14.43 -4.83 10.51
C ILE A 74 13.17 -4.46 11.30
N ASP A 75 12.82 -5.28 12.29
CA ASP A 75 11.67 -5.00 13.16
C ASP A 75 12.05 -4.16 14.38
N ASP A 76 11.06 -3.83 15.22
CA ASP A 76 11.25 -3.01 16.42
C ASP A 76 12.18 -3.66 17.47
N SER A 77 12.46 -4.97 17.33
CA SER A 77 13.41 -5.71 18.17
C SER A 77 14.82 -5.71 17.59
N TRP A 78 15.08 -4.92 16.53
CA TRP A 78 16.34 -4.89 15.78
C TRP A 78 16.71 -6.24 15.14
N GLU A 79 15.72 -7.08 14.87
CA GLU A 79 15.94 -8.37 14.24
C GLU A 79 15.70 -8.29 12.73
N LEU A 80 16.62 -8.83 11.94
CA LEU A 80 16.43 -8.97 10.50
C LEU A 80 15.36 -10.02 10.21
N LYS A 81 14.25 -9.59 9.60
CA LYS A 81 13.19 -10.46 9.09
C LYS A 81 13.30 -10.59 7.59
N LYS A 82 13.31 -11.83 7.10
CA LYS A 82 13.21 -12.16 5.68
C LYS A 82 11.82 -12.75 5.41
N LYS A 83 11.10 -12.21 4.44
CA LYS A 83 9.77 -12.70 4.09
C LYS A 83 9.62 -12.85 2.58
N ILE A 84 9.19 -14.03 2.14
CA ILE A 84 8.78 -14.26 0.75
C ILE A 84 7.41 -13.60 0.56
N LEU A 85 7.34 -12.65 -0.35
CA LEU A 85 6.13 -11.95 -0.75
C LEU A 85 5.41 -12.67 -1.91
N SER A 86 6.17 -13.25 -2.85
CA SER A 86 5.63 -13.91 -4.06
C SER A 86 6.58 -14.97 -4.63
N TYR A 87 6.07 -15.96 -5.39
CA TYR A 87 6.79 -17.06 -6.07
C TYR A 87 6.00 -17.60 -7.29
N ARG A 88 6.64 -18.10 -8.39
CA ARG A 88 5.97 -18.93 -9.45
C ARG A 88 6.88 -19.83 -10.34
N TYR A 89 6.57 -20.03 -11.63
CA TYR A 89 7.34 -20.68 -12.71
C TYR A 89 7.92 -19.61 -13.68
N ILE A 90 8.94 -19.86 -14.51
CA ILE A 90 9.61 -18.83 -15.35
C ILE A 90 9.44 -19.05 -16.87
N GLU A 91 9.34 -17.98 -17.68
CA GLU A 91 9.53 -18.09 -19.14
C GLU A 91 10.71 -17.26 -19.67
N TYR A 92 11.47 -17.88 -20.56
CA TYR A 92 12.67 -17.35 -21.23
C TYR A 92 12.30 -16.21 -22.19
N PRO A 93 13.16 -15.20 -22.42
CA PRO A 93 14.52 -15.00 -21.89
C PRO A 93 14.58 -14.23 -20.56
N HIS A 94 15.52 -14.63 -19.69
CA HIS A 94 15.75 -13.99 -18.38
C HIS A 94 16.76 -12.85 -18.47
N ASP A 95 16.55 -11.90 -19.39
CA ASP A 95 17.39 -10.72 -19.50
C ASP A 95 16.95 -9.59 -18.54
N GLY A 96 17.84 -8.63 -18.34
CA GLY A 96 17.61 -7.52 -17.39
C GLY A 96 16.43 -6.62 -17.77
N GLU A 97 16.13 -6.48 -19.06
CA GLU A 97 15.01 -5.65 -19.52
C GLU A 97 13.66 -6.34 -19.26
N THR A 98 13.60 -7.64 -19.53
CA THR A 98 12.43 -8.49 -19.26
C THR A 98 12.14 -8.53 -17.77
N LEU A 99 13.16 -8.77 -16.93
CA LEU A 99 13.03 -8.73 -15.47
C LEU A 99 12.61 -7.34 -14.96
N CYS A 100 13.18 -6.26 -15.51
CA CYS A 100 12.84 -4.89 -15.11
C CYS A 100 11.38 -4.54 -15.41
N LYS A 101 10.85 -4.95 -16.57
CA LYS A 101 9.42 -4.81 -16.90
C LYS A 101 8.54 -5.54 -15.87
N PHE A 102 8.88 -6.79 -15.57
CA PHE A 102 8.14 -7.57 -14.56
C PHE A 102 8.18 -6.97 -13.15
N ILE A 103 9.29 -6.33 -12.75
CA ILE A 103 9.42 -5.66 -11.44
C ILE A 103 8.67 -4.31 -11.43
N THR A 104 8.63 -3.59 -12.56
CA THR A 104 7.98 -2.27 -12.66
C THR A 104 6.45 -2.38 -12.75
N ASP A 105 5.94 -3.50 -13.26
CA ASP A 105 4.51 -3.81 -13.35
C ASP A 105 3.93 -4.46 -12.05
N LEU A 106 4.76 -4.60 -11.02
CA LEU A 106 4.47 -5.19 -9.70
C LEU A 106 3.98 -4.13 -8.71
#